data_AF-A0A9W4GAJ8-F1
#
_entry.id   AF-A0A9W4GAJ8-F1
#
_cell.length_a   1.000
_cell.length_b   1.000
_cell.length_c   1.000
_cell.angle_alpha   90.00
_cell.angle_beta   90.00
_cell.angle_gamma   90.00
#
_symmetry.space_group_name_H-M   'P 1'
#
loop_
_entity.id
_entity.type
_entity.pdbx_description
1 polymer ?
#
loop_
_entity_poly.entity_id
_entity_poly.type
_entity_poly.pdbx_seq_one_letter_code
_entity_poly.pdbx_strand_id
1 'polypeptide(L)'
;MATGKVKRNIGIIGDGPTDRKIFAKLVDCILTEETAQEFIDCNIIELQRQTIHDAIEKYLIAEKRNSQTKNPQDLVKAVVGVLYSGFIELIYQVDLCNCDLIILTTDSELVLKSDQDYFKYGIQLFHLLSEASIKFYDSILKQSYSQNKIPLVLPIITFPSTEILIAAAKGLNPVTYYNKKPLELKQMIYNVPDDRTVSEDDLKEKALNFITLPGINNIFNHIPESRSFIQTLSAYKVSCFL
;
A
#
# COMPACT_ATOMS: atom_id res chain seq x y z
N MET A 1 -18.65 -23.23 19.33
CA MET A 1 -17.72 -22.39 18.55
C MET A 1 -18.22 -20.97 18.62
N ALA A 2 -17.39 -20.01 18.98
CA ALA A 2 -17.82 -18.62 19.12
C ALA A 2 -18.33 -18.11 17.75
N THR A 3 -19.59 -17.71 17.70
CA THR A 3 -20.33 -17.30 16.50
C THR A 3 -20.03 -15.84 16.10
N GLY A 4 -18.79 -15.39 16.27
CA GLY A 4 -18.39 -14.00 16.03
C GLY A 4 -17.38 -13.90 14.90
N LYS A 5 -17.57 -12.92 14.01
CA LYS A 5 -16.55 -12.54 13.03
C LYS A 5 -15.27 -12.12 13.75
N VAL A 6 -14.14 -12.54 13.20
CA VAL A 6 -12.82 -12.11 13.64
C VAL A 6 -12.62 -10.67 13.16
N LYS A 7 -12.57 -9.73 14.12
CA LYS A 7 -12.31 -8.32 13.83
C LYS A 7 -10.84 -8.11 13.45
N ARG A 8 -10.62 -7.30 12.42
CA ARG A 8 -9.31 -6.89 11.91
C ARG A 8 -9.29 -5.38 11.78
N ASN A 9 -8.52 -4.70 12.62
CA ASN A 9 -8.28 -3.28 12.49
C ASN A 9 -7.15 -3.06 11.48
N ILE A 10 -7.36 -2.13 10.54
CA ILE A 10 -6.45 -1.90 9.44
C ILE A 10 -6.23 -0.40 9.33
N GLY A 11 -5.08 0.09 9.79
CA GLY A 11 -4.69 1.48 9.60
C GLY A 11 -4.01 1.66 8.25
N ILE A 12 -4.46 2.62 7.43
CA ILE A 12 -3.85 2.93 6.14
C ILE A 12 -3.21 4.31 6.18
N ILE A 13 -1.88 4.33 6.06
CA ILE A 13 -1.05 5.51 5.88
C ILE A 13 -0.85 5.72 4.39
N GLY A 14 -1.15 6.91 3.87
CA GLY A 14 -0.97 7.20 2.45
C GLY A 14 -0.87 8.69 2.13
N ASP A 15 -0.28 8.96 0.96
CA ASP A 15 0.03 10.31 0.47
C ASP A 15 -1.23 11.10 0.14
N GLY A 16 -2.23 10.49 -0.50
CA GLY A 16 -3.48 11.14 -0.89
C GLY A 16 -4.73 10.43 -0.35
N PRO A 17 -5.88 11.14 -0.27
CA PRO A 17 -7.16 10.51 0.05
C PRO A 17 -7.59 9.46 -0.98
N THR A 18 -7.28 9.69 -2.26
CA THR A 18 -7.58 8.72 -3.33
C THR A 18 -6.82 7.42 -3.13
N ASP A 19 -5.53 7.48 -2.82
CA ASP A 19 -4.70 6.29 -2.61
C ASP A 19 -5.20 5.46 -1.45
N ARG A 20 -5.51 6.11 -0.31
CA ARG A 20 -6.05 5.44 0.87
C ARG A 20 -7.35 4.71 0.56
N LYS A 21 -8.24 5.30 -0.23
CA LYS A 21 -9.49 4.65 -0.68
C LYS A 21 -9.27 3.48 -1.60
N ILE A 22 -8.34 3.59 -2.54
CA ILE A 22 -7.97 2.48 -3.43
C ILE A 22 -7.41 1.31 -2.61
N PHE A 23 -6.48 1.58 -1.69
CA PHE A 23 -5.90 0.55 -0.83
C PHE A 23 -6.91 -0.03 0.15
N ALA A 24 -7.80 0.79 0.72
CA ALA A 24 -8.92 0.31 1.52
C ALA A 24 -9.76 -0.70 0.73
N LYS A 25 -10.09 -0.39 -0.52
CA LYS A 25 -10.89 -1.28 -1.36
C LYS A 25 -10.13 -2.55 -1.77
N LEU A 26 -8.82 -2.46 -2.04
CA LEU A 26 -7.97 -3.63 -2.32
C LEU A 26 -7.95 -4.59 -1.14
N VAL A 27 -7.73 -4.06 0.06
CA VAL A 27 -7.64 -4.85 1.29
C VAL A 27 -8.97 -5.50 1.62
N ASP A 28 -10.05 -4.73 1.59
CA ASP A 28 -11.40 -5.24 1.76
C ASP A 28 -11.68 -6.38 0.77
N CYS A 29 -11.44 -6.15 -0.53
CA CYS A 29 -11.68 -7.15 -1.57
C CYS A 29 -10.88 -8.45 -1.35
N ILE A 30 -9.62 -8.36 -0.92
CA ILE A 30 -8.75 -9.54 -0.71
C ILE A 30 -9.13 -10.30 0.56
N LEU A 31 -9.40 -9.59 1.66
CA LEU A 31 -9.68 -10.21 2.96
C LEU A 31 -11.11 -10.70 3.09
N THR A 32 -12.08 -10.06 2.43
CA THR A 32 -13.52 -10.38 2.55
C THR A 32 -14.11 -11.07 1.32
N GLU A 33 -13.27 -11.62 0.44
CA GLU A 33 -13.68 -12.44 -0.71
C GLU A 33 -14.76 -13.49 -0.34
N GLU A 34 -15.82 -13.58 -1.16
CA GLU A 34 -17.08 -14.37 -1.09
C GLU A 34 -17.35 -15.26 0.14
N THR A 35 -16.44 -16.15 0.55
CA THR A 35 -16.62 -17.04 1.70
C THR A 35 -16.06 -16.50 3.02
N ALA A 36 -15.14 -15.54 2.98
CA ALA A 36 -14.44 -15.00 4.16
C ALA A 36 -15.22 -13.89 4.86
N GLN A 37 -16.17 -13.24 4.18
CA GLN A 37 -16.98 -12.15 4.75
C GLN A 37 -17.88 -12.62 5.91
N GLU A 38 -18.17 -13.92 5.99
CA GLU A 38 -18.87 -14.54 7.12
C GLU A 38 -17.98 -14.67 8.37
N PHE A 39 -16.66 -14.61 8.20
CA PHE A 39 -15.68 -14.90 9.25
C PHE A 39 -14.79 -13.72 9.60
N ILE A 40 -14.59 -12.75 8.71
CA ILE A 40 -13.70 -11.61 8.88
C ILE A 40 -14.52 -10.31 8.86
N ASP A 41 -14.30 -9.46 9.84
CA ASP A 41 -14.84 -8.10 9.91
C ASP A 41 -13.69 -7.09 9.83
N CYS A 42 -13.56 -6.39 8.70
CA CYS A 42 -12.50 -5.43 8.48
C CYS A 42 -12.93 -4.04 8.95
N ASN A 43 -12.28 -3.54 9.99
CA ASN A 43 -12.37 -2.16 10.44
C ASN A 43 -11.22 -1.35 9.83
N ILE A 44 -11.46 -0.79 8.64
CA ILE A 44 -10.47 0.01 7.91
C ILE A 44 -10.52 1.45 8.40
N ILE A 45 -9.36 1.97 8.80
CA ILE A 45 -9.17 3.32 9.33
C ILE A 45 -8.18 4.04 8.42
N GLU A 46 -8.66 5.06 7.70
CA GLU A 46 -7.79 5.98 6.97
C GLU A 46 -7.10 6.90 7.98
N LEU A 47 -5.79 6.73 8.16
CA LEU A 47 -5.00 7.55 9.08
C LEU A 47 -4.72 8.94 8.49
N GLN A 48 -4.34 9.88 9.35
CA GLN A 48 -3.97 11.23 8.91
C GLN A 48 -2.89 11.18 7.83
N ARG A 49 -2.97 12.15 6.91
CA ARG A 49 -2.04 12.26 5.79
C ARG A 49 -0.61 12.37 6.31
N GLN A 50 0.20 11.37 6.00
CA GLN A 50 1.62 11.30 6.29
C GLN A 50 2.29 10.70 5.07
N THR A 51 3.41 11.29 4.66
CA THR A 51 4.05 10.95 3.39
C THR A 51 5.52 10.62 3.60
N ILE A 52 5.99 9.64 2.82
CA ILE A 52 7.42 9.36 2.65
C ILE A 52 7.89 9.70 1.23
N HIS A 53 7.03 10.33 0.43
CA HIS A 53 7.27 10.64 -0.98
C HIS A 53 8.57 11.44 -1.16
N ASP A 54 8.73 12.55 -0.44
CA ASP A 54 9.95 13.38 -0.51
C ASP A 54 11.23 12.59 -0.17
N ALA A 55 11.13 11.63 0.76
CA ALA A 55 12.28 10.80 1.15
C ALA A 55 12.62 9.78 0.06
N ILE A 56 11.60 9.21 -0.59
CA ILE A 56 11.76 8.32 -1.75
C ILE A 56 12.34 9.08 -2.93
N GLU A 57 11.79 10.25 -3.26
CA GLU A 57 12.26 11.07 -4.37
C GLU A 57 13.74 11.45 -4.19
N LYS A 58 14.10 11.97 -3.02
CA LYS A 58 15.50 12.28 -2.66
C LYS A 58 16.41 11.07 -2.81
N TYR A 59 15.97 9.91 -2.35
CA TYR A 59 16.72 8.67 -2.46
C TYR A 59 16.92 8.26 -3.93
N LEU A 60 15.86 8.25 -4.73
CA LEU A 60 15.88 7.88 -6.15
C LEU A 60 16.73 8.85 -6.99
N ILE A 61 16.69 10.15 -6.69
CA ILE A 61 17.55 11.16 -7.35
C ILE A 61 19.03 10.88 -7.02
N ALA A 62 19.35 10.61 -5.76
CA ALA A 62 20.72 10.29 -5.35
C ALA A 62 21.22 8.99 -5.99
N GLU A 63 20.36 7.98 -6.11
CA GLU A 63 20.65 6.71 -6.77
C GLU A 63 20.93 6.91 -8.27
N LYS A 64 20.07 7.63 -8.99
CA LYS A 64 20.27 7.94 -10.41
C LYS A 64 21.56 8.68 -10.69
N ARG A 65 22.01 9.54 -9.76
CA ARG A 65 23.24 10.33 -9.88
C ARG A 65 24.50 9.59 -9.43
N ASN A 66 24.39 8.33 -8.97
CA ASN A 66 25.48 7.59 -8.31
C ASN A 66 26.17 8.45 -7.23
N SER A 67 25.39 9.24 -6.50
CA SER A 67 25.92 10.22 -5.57
C SER A 67 26.49 9.55 -4.31
N GLN A 68 27.64 10.02 -3.84
CA GLN A 68 28.17 9.65 -2.52
C GLN A 68 27.27 10.14 -1.36
N THR A 69 26.35 11.07 -1.62
CA THR A 69 25.34 11.53 -0.65
C THR A 69 24.14 10.58 -0.52
N LYS A 70 24.15 9.42 -1.21
CA LYS A 70 23.14 8.38 -1.03
C LYS A 70 23.19 7.89 0.41
N ASN A 71 22.19 8.29 1.20
CA ASN A 71 22.04 7.82 2.56
C ASN A 71 20.71 7.06 2.71
N PRO A 72 20.71 5.73 2.49
CA PRO A 72 19.52 4.91 2.63
C PRO A 72 18.92 4.98 4.05
N GLN A 73 19.75 5.29 5.05
CA GLN A 73 19.32 5.40 6.44
C GLN A 73 18.41 6.59 6.70
N ASP A 74 18.48 7.65 5.88
CA ASP A 74 17.56 8.78 6.03
C ASP A 74 16.15 8.41 5.58
N LEU A 75 16.01 7.64 4.48
CA LEU A 75 14.73 7.07 4.07
C LEU A 75 14.21 6.10 5.15
N VAL A 76 15.05 5.21 5.66
CA VAL A 76 14.66 4.26 6.72
C VAL A 76 14.15 5.01 7.96
N LYS A 77 14.86 6.05 8.42
CA LYS A 77 14.43 6.87 9.57
C LYS A 77 13.11 7.58 9.31
N ALA A 78 12.92 8.15 8.12
CA ALA A 78 11.67 8.81 7.74
C ALA A 78 10.49 7.83 7.79
N VAL A 79 10.68 6.62 7.23
CA VAL A 79 9.67 5.56 7.23
C VAL A 79 9.36 5.09 8.66
N VAL A 80 10.37 4.88 9.51
CA VAL A 80 10.16 4.53 10.93
C VAL A 80 9.33 5.60 11.64
N GLY A 81 9.64 6.88 11.42
CA GLY A 81 8.89 7.99 12.02
C GLY A 81 7.43 8.02 11.60
N VAL A 82 7.15 7.81 10.31
CA VAL A 82 5.78 7.74 9.77
C VAL A 82 5.03 6.51 10.32
N LEU A 83 5.65 5.33 10.34
CA LEU A 83 5.05 4.12 10.92
C LEU A 83 4.74 4.30 12.41
N TYR A 84 5.64 4.91 13.16
CA TYR A 84 5.45 5.19 14.58
C TYR A 84 4.27 6.13 14.81
N SER A 85 4.22 7.24 14.08
CA SER A 85 3.13 8.22 14.17
C SER A 85 1.78 7.61 13.79
N GLY A 86 1.71 6.85 12.69
CA GLY A 86 0.50 6.11 12.30
C GLY A 86 0.08 5.04 13.31
N PHE A 87 1.03 4.32 13.93
CA PHE A 87 0.74 3.37 15.00
C PHE A 87 0.12 4.06 16.22
N ILE A 88 0.71 5.18 16.67
CA ILE A 88 0.18 5.96 17.79
C ILE A 88 -1.23 6.45 17.50
N GLU A 89 -1.48 6.98 16.31
CA GLU A 89 -2.82 7.40 15.88
C GLU A 89 -3.81 6.23 15.92
N LEU A 90 -3.40 5.05 15.46
CA LEU A 90 -4.27 3.87 15.38
C LEU A 90 -4.63 3.33 16.78
N ILE A 91 -3.67 3.24 17.72
CA ILE A 91 -3.96 2.75 19.09
C ILE A 91 -4.86 3.70 19.89
N TYR A 92 -4.95 4.98 19.51
CA TYR A 92 -5.91 5.91 20.12
C TYR A 92 -7.35 5.68 19.63
N GLN A 93 -7.53 5.01 18.51
CA GLN A 93 -8.85 4.75 17.92
C GLN A 93 -9.37 3.35 18.24
N VAL A 94 -8.45 2.37 18.36
CA VAL A 94 -8.81 0.96 18.52
C VAL A 94 -7.81 0.22 19.39
N ASP A 95 -8.30 -0.80 20.10
CA ASP A 95 -7.44 -1.80 20.71
C ASP A 95 -6.82 -2.68 19.63
N LEU A 96 -5.49 -2.65 19.54
CA LEU A 96 -4.75 -3.44 18.56
C LEU A 96 -4.37 -4.82 19.06
N CYS A 97 -4.14 -5.72 18.11
CA CYS A 97 -3.48 -7.00 18.28
C CYS A 97 -2.47 -7.30 17.18
N ASN A 98 -1.69 -8.38 17.33
CA ASN A 98 -0.77 -8.86 16.29
C ASN A 98 -1.46 -9.44 15.05
N CYS A 99 -2.78 -9.56 15.10
CA CYS A 99 -3.62 -9.86 13.97
C CYS A 99 -4.28 -8.61 13.35
N ASP A 100 -3.80 -7.42 13.66
CA ASP A 100 -4.17 -6.17 12.96
C ASP A 100 -3.08 -5.75 11.97
N LEU A 101 -3.39 -4.76 11.13
CA LEU A 101 -2.53 -4.31 10.04
C LEU A 101 -2.26 -2.81 10.10
N ILE A 102 -1.03 -2.42 9.78
CA ILE A 102 -0.68 -1.07 9.33
C ILE A 102 -0.17 -1.18 7.91
N ILE A 103 -0.84 -0.49 6.99
CA ILE A 103 -0.46 -0.44 5.58
C ILE A 103 0.17 0.92 5.33
N LEU A 104 1.41 0.92 4.84
CA LEU A 104 2.10 2.12 4.41
C LEU A 104 2.13 2.15 2.90
N THR A 105 1.42 3.09 2.31
CA THR A 105 1.28 3.24 0.86
C THR A 105 1.92 4.54 0.41
N THR A 106 2.58 4.53 -0.74
CA THR A 106 3.11 5.73 -1.37
C THR A 106 3.35 5.48 -2.85
N ASP A 107 3.52 6.54 -3.61
CA ASP A 107 3.97 6.47 -4.99
C ASP A 107 5.41 6.96 -5.13
N SER A 108 6.08 6.48 -6.19
CA SER A 108 7.49 6.79 -6.44
C SER A 108 7.70 7.91 -7.46
N GLU A 109 6.67 8.25 -8.23
CA GLU A 109 6.72 9.02 -9.47
C GLU A 109 7.71 8.48 -10.54
N LEU A 110 8.39 7.36 -10.27
CA LEU A 110 9.34 6.76 -11.17
C LEU A 110 8.60 5.99 -12.26
N VAL A 111 8.68 6.51 -13.48
CA VAL A 111 8.11 5.85 -14.66
C VAL A 111 8.95 4.64 -15.05
N LEU A 112 8.34 3.46 -14.99
CA LEU A 112 8.89 2.21 -15.50
C LEU A 112 8.44 1.98 -16.94
N LYS A 113 9.31 1.42 -17.78
CA LYS A 113 8.98 1.12 -19.18
C LYS A 113 8.32 -0.24 -19.34
N SER A 114 8.56 -1.15 -18.40
CA SER A 114 7.93 -2.46 -18.32
C SER A 114 7.94 -2.97 -16.87
N ASP A 115 7.25 -4.08 -16.65
CA ASP A 115 7.28 -4.85 -15.40
C ASP A 115 8.69 -5.27 -15.00
N GLN A 116 9.57 -5.56 -15.96
CA GLN A 116 10.95 -5.97 -15.69
C GLN A 116 11.79 -4.88 -15.01
N ASP A 117 11.50 -3.60 -15.28
CA ASP A 117 12.22 -2.49 -14.67
C ASP A 117 11.99 -2.44 -13.14
N TYR A 118 10.86 -2.97 -12.64
CA TYR A 118 10.62 -3.07 -11.20
C TYR A 118 11.73 -3.87 -10.50
N PHE A 119 12.18 -4.98 -11.07
CA PHE A 119 13.20 -5.82 -10.45
C PHE A 119 14.57 -5.12 -10.34
N LYS A 120 14.78 -4.07 -11.15
CA LYS A 120 15.98 -3.23 -11.09
C LYS A 120 15.88 -2.14 -10.04
N TYR A 121 14.74 -1.47 -9.91
CA TYR A 121 14.59 -0.27 -9.08
C TYR A 121 13.79 -0.52 -7.79
N GLY A 122 12.69 -1.27 -7.87
CA GLY A 122 11.74 -1.45 -6.78
C GLY A 122 12.23 -2.38 -5.67
N ILE A 123 13.06 -3.38 -5.98
CA ILE A 123 13.57 -4.34 -4.99
C ILE A 123 14.41 -3.65 -3.91
N GLN A 124 15.25 -2.69 -4.29
CA GLN A 124 16.05 -1.97 -3.32
C GLN A 124 15.19 -1.13 -2.37
N LEU A 125 14.17 -0.43 -2.89
CA LEU A 125 13.22 0.33 -2.07
C LEU A 125 12.42 -0.59 -1.14
N PHE A 126 11.97 -1.75 -1.63
CA PHE A 126 11.28 -2.76 -0.81
C PHE A 126 12.15 -3.22 0.37
N HIS A 127 13.44 -3.44 0.16
CA HIS A 127 14.35 -3.80 1.25
C HIS A 127 14.50 -2.68 2.29
N LEU A 128 14.57 -1.42 1.86
CA LEU A 128 14.66 -0.28 2.78
C LEU A 128 13.38 -0.11 3.62
N LEU A 129 12.21 -0.30 3.00
CA LEU A 129 10.94 -0.30 3.73
C LEU A 129 10.80 -1.47 4.69
N SER A 130 11.31 -2.64 4.30
CA SER A 130 11.36 -3.83 5.17
C SER A 130 12.27 -3.60 6.37
N GLU A 131 13.46 -3.01 6.15
CA GLU A 131 14.38 -2.60 7.22
C GLU A 131 13.72 -1.61 8.17
N ALA A 132 13.01 -0.61 7.64
CA ALA A 132 12.26 0.35 8.43
C ALA A 132 11.15 -0.31 9.27
N SER A 133 10.44 -1.28 8.71
CA SER A 133 9.42 -2.04 9.45
C SER A 133 10.03 -2.80 10.63
N ILE A 134 11.20 -3.42 10.44
CA ILE A 134 11.94 -4.11 11.53
C ILE A 134 12.38 -3.12 12.61
N LYS A 135 12.92 -1.96 12.22
CA LYS A 135 13.34 -0.91 13.18
C LYS A 135 12.15 -0.27 13.91
N PHE A 136 11.01 -0.16 13.25
CA PHE A 136 9.76 0.24 13.90
C PHE A 136 9.40 -0.74 15.03
N TYR A 137 9.41 -2.06 14.76
CA TYR A 137 9.11 -3.06 15.81
C TYR A 137 10.08 -2.98 16.99
N ASP A 138 11.39 -2.86 16.75
CA ASP A 138 12.39 -2.64 17.80
C ASP A 138 12.07 -1.39 18.63
N SER A 139 11.67 -0.30 17.98
CA SER A 139 11.31 0.96 18.65
C SER A 139 10.07 0.82 19.53
N ILE A 140 9.03 0.11 19.05
CA ILE A 140 7.79 -0.12 19.79
C ILE A 140 8.02 -1.06 20.98
N LEU A 141 8.79 -2.14 20.80
CA LEU A 141 9.13 -3.07 21.89
C LEU A 141 9.92 -2.37 23.01
N LYS A 142 10.84 -1.46 22.67
CA LYS A 142 11.57 -0.64 23.65
C LYS A 142 10.66 0.29 24.47
N GLN A 143 9.49 0.62 23.96
CA GLN A 143 8.46 1.36 24.70
C GLN A 143 7.52 0.46 25.50
N SER A 144 7.87 -0.82 25.69
CA SER A 144 7.14 -1.78 26.52
C SER A 144 5.77 -2.20 25.98
N TYR A 145 5.50 -1.98 24.68
CA TYR A 145 4.36 -2.62 24.02
C TYR A 145 4.61 -4.13 23.89
N SER A 146 3.63 -4.94 24.30
CA SER A 146 3.69 -6.39 24.12
C SER A 146 3.61 -6.76 22.64
N GLN A 147 4.34 -7.79 22.20
CA GLN A 147 4.28 -8.33 20.83
C GLN A 147 2.83 -8.58 20.37
N ASN A 148 1.95 -9.05 21.27
CA ASN A 148 0.56 -9.36 20.93
C ASN A 148 -0.29 -8.12 20.63
N LYS A 149 0.23 -6.91 20.85
CA LYS A 149 -0.43 -5.61 20.61
C LYS A 149 0.16 -4.85 19.42
N ILE A 150 1.11 -5.45 18.69
CA ILE A 150 1.82 -4.80 17.59
C ILE A 150 1.29 -5.34 16.26
N PRO A 151 0.65 -4.53 15.41
CA PRO A 151 0.10 -4.97 14.13
C PRO A 151 1.21 -5.32 13.15
N LEU A 152 0.88 -6.13 12.14
CA LEU A 152 1.76 -6.39 11.01
C LEU A 152 1.83 -5.16 10.09
N VAL A 153 3.05 -4.70 9.82
CA VAL A 153 3.33 -3.62 8.87
C VAL A 153 3.47 -4.17 7.44
N LEU A 154 2.70 -3.61 6.51
CA LEU A 154 2.74 -3.92 5.08
C LEU A 154 3.03 -2.66 4.27
N PRO A 155 4.30 -2.43 3.90
CA PRO A 155 4.65 -1.31 3.05
C PRO A 155 4.46 -1.67 1.56
N ILE A 156 3.97 -0.72 0.77
CA ILE A 156 3.84 -0.84 -0.68
C ILE A 156 4.15 0.51 -1.36
N ILE A 157 4.94 0.43 -2.43
CA ILE A 157 5.25 1.57 -3.30
C ILE A 157 4.71 1.25 -4.68
N THR A 158 4.00 2.19 -5.29
CA THR A 158 3.51 2.08 -6.67
C THR A 158 4.42 2.84 -7.65
N PHE A 159 4.49 2.34 -8.88
CA PHE A 159 5.36 2.88 -9.92
C PHE A 159 4.57 3.17 -11.20
N PRO A 160 4.41 4.43 -11.64
CA PRO A 160 4.79 5.65 -10.92
C PRO A 160 3.75 6.10 -9.89
N SER A 161 2.50 5.61 -9.94
CA SER A 161 1.37 6.02 -9.09
C SER A 161 0.33 4.91 -8.92
N THR A 162 -0.60 5.08 -7.97
CA THR A 162 -1.64 4.11 -7.64
C THR A 162 -2.55 3.76 -8.83
N GLU A 163 -2.72 4.67 -9.79
CA GLU A 163 -3.50 4.43 -11.03
C GLU A 163 -3.00 3.23 -11.84
N ILE A 164 -1.73 2.82 -11.70
CA ILE A 164 -1.23 1.63 -12.39
C ILE A 164 -1.96 0.35 -11.92
N LEU A 165 -2.31 0.28 -10.62
CA LEU A 165 -3.10 -0.81 -10.06
C LEU A 165 -4.51 -0.82 -10.67
N ILE A 166 -5.11 0.36 -10.85
CA ILE A 166 -6.44 0.50 -11.45
C ILE A 166 -6.42 0.13 -12.93
N ALA A 167 -5.40 0.53 -13.67
CA ALA A 167 -5.21 0.16 -15.08
C ALA A 167 -5.15 -1.36 -15.24
N ALA A 168 -4.35 -2.03 -14.40
CA ALA A 168 -4.28 -3.48 -14.39
C ALA A 168 -5.61 -4.12 -13.96
N ALA A 169 -6.27 -3.61 -12.92
CA ALA A 169 -7.57 -4.12 -12.46
C ALA A 169 -8.65 -4.09 -13.55
N LYS A 170 -8.65 -3.04 -14.39
CA LYS A 170 -9.51 -2.91 -15.58
C LYS A 170 -9.20 -3.93 -16.69
N GLY A 171 -8.13 -4.70 -16.58
CA GLY A 171 -7.67 -5.63 -17.61
C GLY A 171 -7.06 -4.93 -18.83
N LEU A 172 -6.56 -3.69 -18.67
CA LEU A 172 -5.85 -3.02 -19.74
C LEU A 172 -4.54 -3.76 -20.05
N ASN A 173 -4.07 -3.66 -21.30
CA ASN A 173 -2.80 -4.25 -21.68
C ASN A 173 -1.64 -3.48 -21.00
N PRO A 174 -0.61 -4.15 -20.45
CA PRO A 174 0.57 -3.51 -19.88
C PRO A 174 1.22 -2.43 -20.74
N VAL A 175 1.26 -2.64 -22.05
CA VAL A 175 1.83 -1.67 -23.02
C VAL A 175 1.06 -0.34 -23.01
N THR A 176 -0.20 -0.35 -22.57
CA THR A 176 -1.06 0.84 -22.53
C THR A 176 -0.79 1.72 -21.30
N TYR A 177 -0.25 1.18 -20.21
CA TYR A 177 -0.08 1.93 -18.95
C TYR A 177 1.37 2.01 -18.45
N TYR A 178 2.26 1.10 -18.86
CA TYR A 178 3.69 1.33 -18.66
C TYR A 178 4.18 2.50 -19.51
N ASN A 179 5.31 3.09 -19.11
CA ASN A 179 5.91 4.27 -19.73
C ASN A 179 5.03 5.54 -19.70
N LYS A 180 3.99 5.57 -18.87
CA LYS A 180 3.18 6.76 -18.60
C LYS A 180 3.59 7.43 -17.29
N LYS A 181 3.52 8.75 -17.25
CA LYS A 181 3.64 9.57 -16.04
C LYS A 181 2.36 9.50 -15.18
N PRO A 182 2.41 9.84 -13.89
CA PRO A 182 1.24 9.86 -13.01
C PRO A 182 0.04 10.63 -13.61
N LEU A 183 0.27 11.83 -14.14
CA LEU A 183 -0.80 12.62 -14.75
C LEU A 183 -1.41 11.90 -15.98
N GLU A 184 -0.59 11.28 -16.83
CA GLU A 184 -1.09 10.56 -18.01
C GLU A 184 -1.93 9.34 -17.61
N LEU A 185 -1.55 8.64 -16.54
CA LEU A 185 -2.34 7.55 -15.97
C LEU A 185 -3.65 8.08 -15.38
N LYS A 186 -3.61 9.17 -14.64
CA LYS A 186 -4.79 9.82 -14.06
C LYS A 186 -5.78 10.26 -15.15
N GLN A 187 -5.29 10.92 -16.19
CA GLN A 187 -6.08 11.32 -17.36
C GLN A 187 -6.70 10.08 -18.03
N MET A 188 -5.94 9.01 -18.21
CA MET A 188 -6.42 7.76 -18.81
C MET A 188 -7.49 7.05 -17.96
N ILE A 189 -7.33 7.03 -16.64
CA ILE A 189 -8.26 6.31 -15.74
C ILE A 189 -9.54 7.10 -15.51
N TYR A 190 -9.43 8.41 -15.24
CA TYR A 190 -10.56 9.23 -14.80
C TYR A 190 -11.14 10.13 -15.89
N ASN A 191 -10.50 10.23 -17.07
CA ASN A 191 -10.88 11.15 -18.14
C ASN A 191 -10.96 12.61 -17.65
N VAL A 192 -9.95 13.02 -16.88
CA VAL A 192 -9.77 14.40 -16.39
C VAL A 192 -8.65 15.07 -17.19
N PRO A 193 -8.68 16.39 -17.42
CA PRO A 193 -7.66 17.07 -18.21
C PRO A 193 -6.38 17.39 -17.42
N ASP A 194 -6.47 17.45 -16.10
CA ASP A 194 -5.45 18.00 -15.20
C ASP A 194 -5.33 17.17 -13.90
N ASP A 195 -4.55 17.68 -12.96
CA ASP A 195 -4.28 17.06 -11.66
C ASP A 195 -5.40 17.26 -10.63
N ARG A 196 -6.57 17.79 -11.04
CA ARG A 196 -7.69 18.06 -10.13
C ARG A 196 -8.10 16.87 -9.29
N THR A 197 -8.71 17.16 -8.15
CA THR A 197 -9.33 16.16 -7.31
C THR A 197 -10.42 15.42 -8.09
N VAL A 198 -10.39 14.10 -8.04
CA VAL A 198 -11.41 13.24 -8.65
C VAL A 198 -12.63 13.23 -7.73
N SER A 199 -13.83 13.36 -8.30
CA SER A 199 -15.07 13.29 -7.51
C SER A 199 -15.25 11.88 -6.92
N GLU A 200 -16.00 11.76 -5.82
CA GLU A 200 -16.26 10.44 -5.21
C GLU A 200 -16.95 9.48 -6.18
N ASP A 201 -17.90 9.98 -6.98
CA ASP A 201 -18.61 9.19 -7.98
C ASP A 201 -17.66 8.72 -9.09
N ASP A 202 -16.80 9.61 -9.60
CA ASP A 202 -15.78 9.24 -10.59
C ASP A 202 -14.78 8.24 -10.02
N LEU A 203 -14.34 8.41 -8.77
CA LEU A 203 -13.43 7.48 -8.11
C LEU A 203 -14.07 6.10 -8.00
N LYS A 204 -15.33 6.04 -7.59
CA LYS A 204 -16.08 4.80 -7.47
C LYS A 204 -16.28 4.12 -8.82
N GLU A 205 -16.86 4.83 -9.79
CA GLU A 205 -17.23 4.27 -11.09
C GLU A 205 -16.01 3.93 -11.96
N LYS A 206 -14.97 4.77 -11.91
CA LYS A 206 -13.81 4.63 -12.80
C LYS A 206 -12.63 3.93 -12.16
N ALA A 207 -12.63 3.66 -10.86
CA ALA A 207 -11.56 2.90 -10.20
C ALA A 207 -12.07 1.81 -9.25
N LEU A 208 -12.80 2.17 -8.19
CA LEU A 208 -13.10 1.22 -7.11
C LEU A 208 -13.96 0.02 -7.56
N ASN A 209 -14.88 0.22 -8.51
CA ASN A 209 -15.71 -0.85 -9.07
C ASN A 209 -14.91 -1.91 -9.85
N PHE A 210 -13.69 -1.61 -10.28
CA PHE A 210 -12.81 -2.56 -10.96
C PHE A 210 -11.95 -3.36 -9.99
N ILE A 211 -11.88 -2.94 -8.72
CA ILE A 211 -11.22 -3.69 -7.65
C ILE A 211 -12.14 -4.83 -7.21
N THR A 212 -12.06 -5.90 -7.97
CA THR A 212 -12.80 -7.16 -7.88
C THR A 212 -11.80 -8.32 -7.88
N LEU A 213 -12.21 -9.56 -7.58
CA LEU A 213 -11.28 -10.71 -7.62
C LEU A 213 -10.61 -10.90 -8.98
N PRO A 214 -11.32 -10.81 -10.13
CA PRO A 214 -10.65 -10.78 -11.43
C PRO A 214 -9.68 -9.60 -11.58
N GLY A 215 -10.03 -8.42 -11.05
CA GLY A 215 -9.16 -7.25 -11.03
C GLY A 215 -7.88 -7.47 -10.20
N ILE A 216 -8.00 -8.06 -9.00
CA ILE A 216 -6.87 -8.45 -8.14
C ILE A 216 -5.96 -9.44 -8.87
N ASN A 217 -6.53 -10.43 -9.56
CA ASN A 217 -5.75 -11.39 -10.36
C ASN A 217 -4.99 -10.68 -11.50
N ASN A 218 -5.61 -9.73 -12.19
CA ASN A 218 -4.94 -8.94 -13.22
C ASN A 218 -3.80 -8.10 -12.63
N ILE A 219 -4.02 -7.45 -11.48
CA ILE A 219 -2.99 -6.71 -10.75
C ILE A 219 -1.82 -7.63 -10.40
N PHE A 220 -2.08 -8.80 -9.79
CA PHE A 220 -1.04 -9.74 -9.39
C PHE A 220 -0.20 -10.23 -10.57
N ASN A 221 -0.85 -10.52 -11.70
CA ASN A 221 -0.17 -11.01 -12.91
C ASN A 221 0.73 -9.93 -13.53
N HIS A 222 0.30 -8.67 -13.54
CA HIS A 222 0.95 -7.63 -14.33
C HIS A 222 1.73 -6.57 -13.55
N ILE A 223 1.52 -6.44 -12.24
CA ILE A 223 2.14 -5.39 -11.41
C ILE A 223 3.03 -6.05 -10.34
N PRO A 224 4.34 -6.25 -10.60
CA PRO A 224 5.22 -6.99 -9.70
C PRO A 224 5.29 -6.44 -8.27
N GLU A 225 5.26 -5.11 -8.09
CA GLU A 225 5.32 -4.45 -6.78
C GLU A 225 4.15 -4.82 -5.85
N SER A 226 3.01 -5.23 -6.42
CA SER A 226 1.82 -5.59 -5.66
C SER A 226 1.83 -7.03 -5.14
N ARG A 227 2.67 -7.90 -5.71
CA ARG A 227 2.58 -9.36 -5.50
C ARG A 227 2.81 -9.76 -4.05
N SER A 228 3.83 -9.20 -3.40
CA SER A 228 4.09 -9.50 -1.99
C SER A 228 2.94 -9.00 -1.10
N PHE A 229 2.39 -7.83 -1.36
CA PHE A 229 1.25 -7.28 -0.62
C PHE A 229 0.01 -8.19 -0.76
N ILE A 230 -0.37 -8.55 -1.99
CA ILE A 230 -1.52 -9.42 -2.27
C ILE A 230 -1.31 -10.80 -1.64
N GLN A 231 -0.12 -11.39 -1.79
CA GLN A 231 0.19 -12.71 -1.25
C GLN A 231 0.13 -12.71 0.27
N THR A 232 0.67 -11.69 0.93
CA THR A 232 0.62 -11.58 2.39
C THR A 232 -0.81 -11.45 2.89
N LEU A 233 -1.64 -10.59 2.29
CA LEU A 233 -3.06 -10.48 2.66
C LEU A 233 -3.84 -11.77 2.40
N SER A 234 -3.56 -12.46 1.29
CA SER A 234 -4.20 -13.73 0.94
C SER A 234 -3.84 -14.84 1.94
N ALA A 235 -2.57 -14.92 2.37
CA ALA A 235 -2.15 -15.85 3.41
C ALA A 235 -2.74 -15.48 4.78
N TYR A 236 -2.82 -14.18 5.07
CA TYR A 236 -3.42 -13.65 6.29
C TYR A 236 -4.89 -14.02 6.43
N LYS A 237 -5.64 -13.97 5.33
CA LYS A 237 -7.02 -14.48 5.24
C LYS A 237 -7.10 -15.96 5.67
N VAL A 238 -6.23 -16.83 5.13
CA VAL A 238 -6.24 -18.27 5.44
C VAL A 238 -5.97 -18.53 6.92
N SER A 239 -5.06 -17.77 7.54
CA SER A 239 -4.77 -17.90 8.97
C SER A 239 -5.97 -17.63 9.89
N CYS A 240 -7.04 -17.01 9.37
CA CYS A 240 -8.28 -16.78 10.13
C CYS A 240 -9.24 -17.98 10.12
N PHE A 241 -9.01 -18.98 9.26
CA PHE A 241 -9.83 -20.21 9.18
C PHE A 241 -9.26 -21.39 9.98
N LEU A 242 -8.01 -21.28 10.44
CA LEU A 242 -7.30 -22.29 11.23
C LEU A 242 -7.38 -21.97 12.73
#